data_AF-A0A7J2HP36-F1
#
_entry.id   AF-A0A7J2HP36-F1
#
_cell.length_a   1.000
_cell.length_b   1.000
_cell.length_c   1.000
_cell.angle_alpha   90.00
_cell.angle_beta   90.00
_cell.angle_gamma   90.00
#
_symmetry.space_group_name_H-M   'P 1'
#
loop_
_entity.id
_entity.type
_entity.pdbx_description
1 polymer ?
#
loop_
_entity_poly.entity_id
_entity_poly.type
_entity_poly.pdbx_seq_one_letter_code
_entity_poly.pdbx_strand_id
1 'polypeptide(L)'
;MKKIEEAFSQLLGTKIGGVNEIDLMGIKVIVGSRAVDELKVYEEVLLSLQERLEALMKARKVLEPLSKVIGEGEGISILLETLNGLPLKILLSESR
;
A
#
# COMPACT_ATOMS: atom_id res chain seq x y z
N MET A 1 -21.59 1.75 -21.22
CA MET A 1 -21.83 2.79 -20.19
C MET A 1 -23.12 2.54 -19.43
N LYS A 2 -24.31 2.51 -20.07
CA LYS A 2 -25.60 2.27 -19.39
C LYS A 2 -25.62 1.14 -18.34
N LYS A 3 -25.09 -0.05 -18.66
CA LYS A 3 -25.04 -1.17 -17.68
C LYS A 3 -24.19 -0.89 -16.44
N ILE A 4 -23.09 -0.14 -16.60
CA ILE A 4 -22.20 0.23 -15.49
C ILE A 4 -22.87 1.33 -14.65
N GLU A 5 -23.48 2.33 -15.29
CA GLU A 5 -24.26 3.38 -14.64
C GLU A 5 -25.45 2.81 -13.86
N GLU A 6 -26.15 1.81 -14.42
CA GLU A 6 -27.24 1.08 -13.74
C GLU A 6 -26.74 0.30 -12.53
N ALA A 7 -25.62 -0.42 -12.64
CA ALA A 7 -25.03 -1.15 -11.54
C ALA A 7 -24.60 -0.21 -10.39
N PHE A 8 -23.95 0.90 -10.71
CA PHE A 8 -23.59 1.89 -9.69
C PHE A 8 -24.82 2.62 -9.13
N SER A 9 -25.83 2.92 -9.95
CA SER A 9 -27.07 3.54 -9.47
C SER A 9 -27.83 2.63 -8.50
N GLN A 10 -27.77 1.31 -8.70
CA GLN A 10 -28.31 0.32 -7.76
C GLN A 10 -27.50 0.26 -6.46
N LEU A 11 -26.16 0.26 -6.55
CA LEU A 11 -25.27 0.25 -5.38
C LEU A 11 -25.39 1.51 -4.52
N LEU A 12 -25.53 2.67 -5.16
CA LEU A 12 -25.56 3.98 -4.49
C LEU A 12 -26.98 4.48 -4.17
N GLY A 13 -28.03 3.76 -4.62
CA GLY A 13 -29.42 4.16 -4.43
C GLY A 13 -29.80 5.49 -5.11
N THR A 14 -28.95 6.01 -6.00
CA THR A 14 -29.12 7.31 -6.67
C THR A 14 -28.76 7.20 -8.14
N LYS A 15 -29.47 7.93 -9.02
CA LYS A 15 -29.14 7.94 -10.46
C LYS A 15 -27.84 8.68 -10.70
N ILE A 16 -26.86 7.98 -11.27
CA ILE A 16 -25.58 8.56 -11.64
C ILE A 16 -25.68 8.99 -13.10
N GLY A 17 -25.81 10.29 -13.34
CA GLY A 17 -25.89 10.86 -14.69
C GLY A 17 -24.61 11.60 -15.05
N GLY A 18 -23.90 11.14 -16.09
CA GLY A 18 -22.79 11.90 -16.70
C GLY A 18 -21.56 12.10 -15.82
N VAL A 19 -21.42 11.34 -14.73
CA VAL A 19 -20.29 11.47 -13.80
C VAL A 19 -19.21 10.47 -14.19
N ASN A 20 -18.04 10.97 -14.61
CA ASN A 20 -16.88 10.15 -14.95
C ASN A 20 -16.11 9.65 -13.72
N GLU A 21 -16.34 10.20 -12.52
CA GLU A 21 -15.59 9.88 -11.30
C GLU A 21 -16.51 9.77 -10.08
N ILE A 22 -16.51 8.62 -9.42
CA ILE A 22 -17.40 8.27 -8.31
C ILE A 22 -16.53 7.91 -7.10
N ASP A 23 -16.70 8.57 -5.95
CA ASP A 23 -16.07 8.15 -4.69
C ASP A 23 -17.00 7.17 -3.96
N LEU A 24 -16.50 5.95 -3.74
CA LEU A 24 -17.18 4.87 -3.04
C LEU A 24 -16.38 4.51 -1.80
N MET A 25 -16.79 5.07 -0.66
CA MET A 25 -16.18 4.75 0.64
C MET A 25 -14.65 4.92 0.65
N GLY A 26 -14.13 5.95 -0.04
CA GLY A 26 -12.70 6.22 -0.16
C GLY A 26 -12.03 5.52 -1.35
N ILE A 27 -12.78 4.76 -2.15
CA ILE A 27 -12.32 4.20 -3.43
C ILE A 27 -12.86 5.07 -4.56
N LYS A 28 -11.96 5.75 -5.26
CA LYS A 28 -12.28 6.56 -6.43
C LYS A 28 -12.40 5.67 -7.67
N VAL A 29 -13.57 5.65 -8.29
CA VAL A 29 -13.88 4.88 -9.49
C VAL A 29 -14.08 5.82 -10.67
N ILE A 30 -13.26 5.66 -11.71
CA ILE A 30 -13.38 6.44 -12.95
C ILE A 30 -14.08 5.59 -14.02
N VAL A 31 -15.22 6.06 -14.53
CA VAL A 31 -16.00 5.39 -15.59
C VAL A 31 -15.70 6.08 -16.92
N GLY A 32 -15.23 5.31 -17.91
CA GLY A 32 -14.82 5.86 -19.21
C GLY A 32 -13.49 6.61 -19.16
N SER A 33 -12.48 6.00 -18.53
CA SER A 33 -11.13 6.55 -18.40
C SER A 33 -10.51 6.90 -19.75
N ARG A 34 -9.75 8.00 -19.77
CA ARG A 34 -8.87 8.36 -20.89
C ARG A 34 -7.46 7.87 -20.59
N ALA A 35 -6.59 7.85 -21.60
CA ALA A 35 -5.18 7.48 -21.43
C ALA A 35 -4.46 8.32 -20.35
N VAL A 36 -4.84 9.59 -20.18
CA VAL A 36 -4.28 10.45 -19.12
C VAL A 36 -4.73 10.05 -17.71
N ASP A 37 -5.91 9.45 -17.58
CA ASP A 37 -6.43 9.01 -16.29
C ASP A 37 -5.74 7.69 -15.89
N GLU A 38 -5.48 6.80 -16.85
CA GLU A 38 -4.67 5.59 -16.63
C GLU A 38 -3.22 5.92 -16.24
N LEU A 39 -2.61 6.88 -16.94
CA LEU A 39 -1.24 7.31 -16.63
C LEU A 39 -1.10 7.76 -15.17
N LYS A 40 -2.05 8.55 -14.68
CA LYS A 40 -2.06 9.00 -13.27
C LYS A 40 -2.14 7.84 -12.29
N VAL A 41 -3.00 6.86 -12.56
CA VAL A 41 -3.10 5.66 -11.71
C VAL A 41 -1.76 4.92 -11.65
N TYR A 42 -1.07 4.78 -12.79
CA TYR A 42 0.26 4.16 -12.81
C TYR A 42 1.31 4.99 -12.07
N GLU A 43 1.30 6.31 -12.18
CA GLU A 43 2.19 7.20 -11.44
C GLU A 43 1.97 7.07 -9.93
N GLU A 44 0.71 7.03 -9.46
CA GLU A 44 0.37 6.84 -8.06
C GLU A 44 0.81 5.48 -7.53
N VAL A 45 0.61 4.41 -8.31
CA VAL A 45 1.09 3.07 -7.97
C VAL A 45 2.61 3.03 -7.90
N LEU A 46 3.29 3.65 -8.87
CA LEU A 46 4.75 3.71 -8.90
C LEU A 46 5.30 4.44 -7.67
N LEU A 47 4.71 5.57 -7.31
CA LEU A 47 5.10 6.35 -6.13
C LEU A 47 4.94 5.52 -4.85
N SER A 48 3.79 4.87 -4.68
CA SER A 48 3.52 3.98 -3.53
C SER A 48 4.54 2.84 -3.41
N LEU A 49 4.92 2.23 -4.54
CA LEU A 49 5.95 1.19 -4.57
C LEU A 49 7.34 1.74 -4.22
N GLN A 50 7.69 2.94 -4.70
CA GLN A 50 8.95 3.61 -4.37
C GLN A 50 9.05 3.94 -2.89
N GLU A 51 8.01 4.52 -2.30
CA GLU A 51 7.93 4.82 -0.86
C GLU A 51 8.11 3.55 -0.02
N ARG A 52 7.45 2.45 -0.42
CA ARG A 52 7.58 1.16 0.25
C ARG A 52 8.99 0.58 0.15
N LEU A 53 9.59 0.65 -1.03
CA LEU A 53 10.98 0.21 -1.22
C LEU A 53 11.94 1.01 -0.35
N GLU A 54 11.78 2.33 -0.30
CA GLU A 54 12.63 3.21 0.50
C GLU A 54 12.53 2.88 2.00
N ALA A 55 11.33 2.66 2.51
CA ALA A 55 11.11 2.29 3.90
C ALA A 55 11.77 0.93 4.24
N LEU A 56 11.62 -0.07 3.37
CA LEU A 56 12.26 -1.38 3.54
C LEU A 56 13.79 -1.28 3.47
N MET A 57 14.33 -0.44 2.58
CA MET A 57 15.77 -0.18 2.52
C MET A 57 16.29 0.45 3.81
N LYS A 58 15.53 1.39 4.41
CA LYS A 58 15.87 1.98 5.72
C LYS A 58 15.88 0.91 6.82
N ALA A 59 14.85 0.07 6.89
CA ALA A 59 14.82 -1.03 7.85
C ALA A 59 15.99 -2.00 7.66
N ARG A 60 16.32 -2.36 6.42
CA ARG A 60 17.49 -3.20 6.12
C ARG A 60 18.80 -2.55 6.61
N LYS A 61 18.99 -1.25 6.39
CA LYS A 61 20.19 -0.53 6.87
C LYS A 61 20.34 -0.57 8.39
N VAL A 62 19.24 -0.62 9.13
CA VAL A 62 19.25 -0.76 10.60
C VAL A 62 19.49 -2.22 11.01
N LEU A 63 18.84 -3.17 10.32
CA LEU A 63 18.92 -4.59 10.65
C LEU A 63 20.27 -5.21 10.30
N GLU A 64 20.93 -4.79 9.22
CA GLU A 64 22.19 -5.36 8.76
C GLU A 64 23.35 -5.25 9.77
N PRO A 65 23.61 -4.10 10.43
CA PRO A 65 24.61 -4.05 11.50
C PRO A 65 24.15 -4.81 12.74
N LEU A 66 22.86 -4.75 13.09
CA LEU A 66 22.33 -5.49 14.25
C LEU A 66 22.51 -7.00 14.08
N SER A 67 22.23 -7.55 12.90
CA SER A 67 22.39 -8.98 12.63
C SER A 67 23.86 -9.41 12.64
N LYS A 68 24.80 -8.52 12.26
CA LYS A 68 26.24 -8.78 12.36
C LYS A 68 26.74 -8.76 13.80
N VAL A 69 26.21 -7.86 14.64
CA VAL A 69 26.57 -7.76 16.07
C VAL A 69 25.98 -8.92 16.87
N ILE A 70 24.76 -9.32 16.56
CA ILE A 70 24.03 -10.41 17.23
C ILE A 70 24.47 -11.81 16.74
N GLY A 71 25.43 -11.89 15.82
CA GLY A 71 25.80 -13.10 15.07
C GLY A 71 25.82 -14.43 15.85
N GLU A 72 25.16 -15.44 15.24
CA GLU A 72 25.10 -16.91 15.46
C GLU A 72 25.09 -17.53 16.88
N GLY A 73 25.44 -16.84 17.96
CA GLY A 73 25.77 -17.47 19.24
C GLY A 73 24.97 -17.03 20.46
N GLU A 74 24.26 -15.90 20.42
CA GLU A 74 23.59 -15.38 21.62
C GLU A 74 22.10 -15.25 21.36
N GLY A 75 21.32 -15.86 22.26
CA GLY A 75 19.87 -15.94 22.18
C GLY A 75 19.24 -14.56 22.21
N ILE A 76 19.21 -13.87 21.08
CA ILE A 76 18.52 -12.61 20.84
C ILE A 76 17.72 -12.77 19.56
N SER A 77 16.40 -12.76 19.67
CA SER A 77 15.48 -12.77 18.55
C SER A 77 15.20 -11.36 18.07
N ILE A 78 15.27 -11.15 16.76
CA ILE A 78 14.89 -9.89 16.11
C ILE A 78 13.56 -10.09 15.40
N LEU A 79 12.55 -9.29 15.75
CA LEU A 79 11.23 -9.34 15.12
C LEU A 79 10.87 -7.97 14.53
N LEU A 80 10.49 -7.95 13.26
CA LEU A 80 10.09 -6.74 12.56
C LEU A 80 8.56 -6.71 12.42
N GLU A 81 7.93 -5.73 13.06
CA GLU A 81 6.53 -5.40 12.85
C GLU A 81 6.40 -4.61 11.54
N THR A 82 5.46 -5.03 10.69
CA THR A 82 5.12 -4.30 9.47
C THR A 82 3.62 -4.03 9.40
N LEU A 83 3.23 -2.86 8.92
CA LEU A 83 1.84 -2.53 8.59
C LEU A 83 1.77 -2.15 7.13
N ASN A 84 0.88 -2.78 6.37
CA ASN A 84 0.82 -2.65 4.91
C ASN A 84 2.18 -2.90 4.23
N GLY A 85 3.01 -3.73 4.89
CA GLY A 85 4.38 -4.05 4.50
C GLY A 85 5.35 -2.87 4.47
N LEU A 86 5.06 -1.83 5.24
CA LEU A 86 6.03 -0.84 5.70
C LEU A 86 6.55 -1.25 7.08
N PRO A 87 7.87 -1.20 7.33
CA PRO A 87 8.45 -1.48 8.64
C PRO A 87 8.04 -0.40 9.65
N LEU A 88 7.48 -0.81 10.78
CA LEU A 88 7.03 0.08 11.86
C LEU A 88 7.92 0.01 13.09
N LYS A 89 8.29 -1.20 13.50
CA LYS A 89 8.99 -1.43 14.76
C LYS A 89 9.89 -2.64 14.66
N ILE A 90 11.07 -2.55 15.27
CA ILE A 90 11.97 -3.67 15.48
C ILE A 90 11.92 -4.00 16.96
N LEU A 91 11.59 -5.25 17.30
CA LEU A 91 11.70 -5.79 18.64
C LEU A 91 12.97 -6.64 18.72
N LEU A 92 13.67 -6.46 19.83
CA LEU A 92 14.82 -7.26 20.23
C LEU A 92 14.46 -7.89 21.58
N SER A 93 14.58 -9.21 21.69
CA SER A 93 14.34 -9.92 22.95
C SER A 93 15.32 -11.06 23.10
N GLU A 94 15.74 -11.35 24.33
CA GLU A 94 16.54 -12.53 24.59
C GLU A 94 15.70 -13.80 24.33
N SER A 95 16.19 -14.69 23.47
CA SER A 95 15.70 -16.06 23.27
C SER A 95 15.96 -16.84 24.55
N ARG A 96 14.92 -17.04 25.36
CA ARG A 96 14.94 -17.97 26.50
C ARG A 96 15.08 -19.42 26.06
#